data_AF-A0A957CKG8-F1
#
_entry.id   AF-A0A957CKG8-F1
#
_cell.length_a   1.000
_cell.length_b   1.000
_cell.length_c   1.000
_cell.angle_alpha   90.00
_cell.angle_beta   90.00
_cell.angle_gamma   90.00
#
_symmetry.space_group_name_H-M   'P 1'
#
loop_
_entity.id
_entity.type
_entity.pdbx_description
1 polymer ?
#
loop_
_entity_poly.entity_id
_entity_poly.type
_entity_poly.pdbx_seq_one_letter_code
_entity_poly.pdbx_strand_id
1 'polypeptide(L)'
;TASLKKEQNELALAIHKLNNIRKAHAETIPAAIMTQYLQLAQKKHGVAVAKLRVNQCMACQLTVSANKVKEAREGKMVFCGSCGRILCPA
;
A
#
# COMPACT_ATOMS: atom_id res chain seq x y z
N THR A 1 33.67 -11.47 1.26
CA THR A 1 34.49 -10.50 0.49
C THR A 1 34.15 -9.08 0.92
N ALA A 2 35.06 -8.12 0.78
CA ALA A 2 34.84 -6.72 1.19
C ALA A 2 33.66 -6.06 0.45
N SER A 3 33.38 -6.48 -0.78
CA SER A 3 32.24 -6.02 -1.60
C SER A 3 30.88 -6.33 -0.96
N LEU A 4 30.66 -7.54 -0.41
CA LEU A 4 29.40 -7.89 0.26
C LEU A 4 29.14 -7.05 1.51
N LYS A 5 30.19 -6.73 2.28
CA LYS A 5 30.09 -5.87 3.47
C LYS A 5 29.69 -4.43 3.10
N LYS A 6 30.21 -3.92 1.98
CA LYS A 6 29.85 -2.59 1.47
C LYS A 6 28.38 -2.54 1.07
N GLU A 7 27.91 -3.53 0.30
CA GLU A 7 26.52 -3.64 -0.14
C GLU A 7 25.54 -3.77 1.04
N GLN A 8 25.88 -4.58 2.05
CA GLN A 8 25.08 -4.68 3.28
C GLN A 8 24.94 -3.33 4.00
N ASN A 9 26.02 -2.56 4.08
CA ASN A 9 25.99 -1.25 4.73
C ASN A 9 25.15 -0.23 3.94
N GLU A 10 25.26 -0.23 2.62
CA GLU A 10 24.45 0.61 1.73
C GLU A 10 22.95 0.28 1.86
N LEU A 11 22.60 -1.01 1.88
CA LEU A 11 21.23 -1.47 2.11
C LEU A 11 20.72 -1.10 3.50
N ALA A 12 21.54 -1.25 4.54
CA ALA A 12 21.16 -0.87 5.91
C ALA A 12 20.83 0.62 6.02
N LEU A 13 21.64 1.49 5.40
CA LEU A 13 21.40 2.93 5.34
C LEU A 13 20.10 3.25 4.57
N ALA A 14 19.87 2.57 3.44
CA ALA A 14 18.65 2.74 2.65
C ALA A 14 17.40 2.34 3.44
N ILE A 15 17.43 1.19 4.13
CA ILE A 15 16.32 0.70 4.97
C ILE A 15 16.04 1.69 6.10
N HIS A 16 17.09 2.18 6.79
CA HIS A 16 16.93 3.16 7.86
C HIS A 16 16.25 4.45 7.35
N LYS A 17 16.71 4.98 6.21
CA LYS A 17 16.11 6.16 5.58
C LYS A 17 14.63 5.93 5.24
N LEU A 18 14.30 4.81 4.60
CA LEU A 18 12.93 4.48 4.23
C LEU A 18 12.01 4.30 5.44
N ASN A 19 12.50 3.69 6.51
CA ASN A 19 11.74 3.53 7.75
C ASN A 19 11.41 4.87 8.42
N ASN A 20 12.34 5.83 8.42
CA ASN A 20 12.10 7.15 8.98
C ASN A 20 11.04 7.92 8.18
N ILE A 21 11.12 7.87 6.84
CA ILE A 21 10.11 8.46 5.96
C ILE A 21 8.73 7.81 6.21
N ARG A 22 8.69 6.48 6.29
CA ARG A 22 7.45 5.74 6.57
C ARG A 22 6.85 6.15 7.92
N LYS A 23 7.67 6.30 8.96
CA LYS A 23 7.23 6.71 10.29
C LYS A 23 6.62 8.11 10.27
N ALA A 24 7.31 9.07 9.66
CA ALA A 24 6.82 10.45 9.55
C ALA A 24 5.46 10.53 8.85
N HIS A 25 5.26 9.78 7.75
CA HIS A 25 3.96 9.73 7.09
C HIS A 25 2.89 9.04 7.94
N ALA A 26 3.23 7.95 8.63
CA ALA A 26 2.27 7.24 9.48
C ALA A 26 1.73 8.11 10.62
N GLU A 27 2.55 9.01 11.16
CA GLU A 27 2.15 9.96 12.22
C GLU A 27 1.13 10.99 11.74
N THR A 28 1.07 11.27 10.44
CA THR A 28 0.06 12.19 9.85
C THR A 28 -1.30 11.53 9.58
N ILE A 29 -1.41 10.21 9.73
CA ILE A 29 -2.62 9.45 9.39
C ILE A 29 -3.40 9.11 10.67
N PRO A 30 -4.73 9.29 10.69
CA PRO A 30 -5.55 8.88 11.83
C PRO A 30 -5.32 7.41 12.24
N ALA A 31 -5.14 7.16 13.54
CA ALA A 31 -4.78 5.84 14.08
C ALA A 31 -5.74 4.71 13.66
N ALA A 32 -7.03 5.00 13.57
CA ALA A 32 -8.05 4.03 13.12
C ALA A 32 -7.82 3.59 11.66
N ILE A 33 -7.47 4.53 10.77
CA ILE A 33 -7.17 4.25 9.36
C ILE A 33 -5.86 3.46 9.25
N MET A 34 -4.84 3.88 10.00
CA MET A 34 -3.53 3.21 10.00
C MET A 34 -3.64 1.76 10.49
N THR A 35 -4.47 1.52 11.51
CA THR A 35 -4.72 0.16 12.04
C THR A 35 -5.35 -0.74 10.97
N GLN A 36 -6.34 -0.26 10.23
CA GLN A 36 -6.95 -1.02 9.13
C GLN A 36 -5.94 -1.34 8.02
N TYR A 37 -5.12 -0.36 7.64
CA TYR A 37 -4.04 -0.57 6.67
C TYR A 37 -3.07 -1.67 7.12
N LEU A 38 -2.61 -1.64 8.37
CA LEU A 38 -1.64 -2.60 8.91
C LEU A 38 -2.21 -4.02 8.96
N GLN A 39 -3.45 -4.18 9.44
CA GLN A 39 -4.13 -5.48 9.46
C GLN A 39 -4.28 -6.06 8.06
N LEU A 40 -4.61 -5.23 7.08
CA LEU A 40 -4.75 -5.65 5.70
C LEU A 40 -3.39 -5.99 5.07
N ALA A 41 -2.35 -5.20 5.35
CA ALA A 41 -0.99 -5.45 4.87
C ALA A 41 -0.48 -6.79 5.39
N GLN A 42 -0.68 -7.09 6.68
CA GLN A 42 -0.32 -8.37 7.29
C GLN A 42 -0.99 -9.55 6.56
N LYS A 43 -2.29 -9.44 6.24
CA LYS A 43 -3.04 -10.47 5.51
C LYS A 43 -2.70 -10.56 4.01
N LYS A 44 -2.00 -9.57 3.45
CA LYS A 44 -1.78 -9.41 2.00
C LYS A 44 -0.30 -9.24 1.64
N HIS A 45 0.57 -9.95 2.37
CA HIS A 45 2.01 -10.03 2.14
C HIS A 45 2.71 -8.66 2.13
N GLY A 46 2.32 -7.79 3.05
CA GLY A 46 2.90 -6.46 3.23
C GLY A 46 2.29 -5.37 2.35
N VAL A 47 1.38 -5.70 1.41
CA VAL A 47 0.81 -4.72 0.47
C VAL A 47 -0.71 -4.64 0.60
N ALA A 48 -1.20 -3.63 1.31
CA ALA A 48 -2.63 -3.40 1.56
C ALA A 48 -3.36 -2.64 0.45
N VAL A 49 -2.64 -1.83 -0.33
CA VAL A 49 -3.20 -0.92 -1.34
C VAL A 49 -2.88 -1.44 -2.74
N ALA A 50 -3.86 -1.39 -3.63
CA ALA A 50 -3.73 -1.73 -5.03
C ALA A 50 -4.07 -0.51 -5.90
N LYS A 51 -3.31 -0.32 -6.98
CA LYS A 51 -3.67 0.66 -8.01
C LYS A 51 -4.98 0.23 -8.68
N LEU A 52 -5.87 1.18 -8.89
CA LEU A 52 -7.06 1.04 -9.71
C LEU A 52 -6.78 1.66 -11.08
N ARG A 53 -6.82 0.83 -12.14
CA ARG A 53 -6.64 1.31 -13.52
C ARG A 53 -7.93 1.08 -14.29
N VAL A 54 -8.52 2.16 -14.81
CA VAL A 54 -9.82 2.17 -15.48
C VAL A 54 -10.93 1.65 -14.55
N ASN A 55 -11.10 0.33 -14.48
CA ASN A 55 -12.03 -0.40 -13.63
C ASN A 55 -11.43 -1.72 -13.10
N GLN A 56 -10.12 -1.90 -13.10
CA GLN A 56 -9.46 -3.16 -12.73
C GLN A 56 -8.56 -2.96 -11.50
N CYS A 57 -8.62 -3.91 -10.57
CA CYS A 57 -7.69 -3.97 -9.45
C CYS A 57 -6.34 -4.52 -9.93
N MET A 58 -5.26 -3.74 -9.84
CA MET A 58 -3.95 -4.17 -10.33
C MET A 58 -3.28 -5.25 -9.49
N ALA A 59 -3.82 -5.59 -8.31
CA ALA A 59 -3.26 -6.66 -7.48
C ALA A 59 -3.85 -8.05 -7.78
N CYS A 60 -5.16 -8.15 -8.04
CA CYS A 60 -5.82 -9.42 -8.36
C CYS A 60 -6.32 -9.51 -9.80
N GLN A 61 -6.16 -8.43 -10.57
CA GLN A 61 -6.53 -8.33 -11.99
C GLN A 61 -8.02 -8.53 -12.28
N LEU A 62 -8.88 -8.44 -11.27
CA LEU A 62 -10.32 -8.55 -11.44
C LEU A 62 -10.98 -7.17 -11.58
N THR A 63 -12.09 -7.17 -12.32
CA THR A 63 -12.92 -5.98 -12.54
C THR A 63 -13.61 -5.54 -11.25
N VAL A 64 -13.59 -4.23 -11.03
CA VAL A 64 -14.23 -3.52 -9.93
C VAL A 64 -15.52 -2.88 -10.46
N SER A 65 -16.59 -2.93 -9.68
CA SER A 65 -17.88 -2.35 -10.06
C SER A 65 -17.77 -0.84 -10.31
N ALA A 66 -18.59 -0.32 -11.24
CA ALA A 66 -18.59 1.10 -11.60
C ALA A 66 -18.81 2.02 -10.39
N ASN A 67 -19.71 1.64 -9.47
CA ASN A 67 -19.97 2.41 -8.24
C ASN A 67 -18.70 2.54 -7.39
N LYS A 68 -17.98 1.44 -7.16
CA LYS A 68 -16.72 1.47 -6.40
C LYS A 68 -15.62 2.26 -7.10
N VAL A 69 -15.56 2.20 -8.43
CA VAL A 69 -14.62 3.02 -9.22
C VAL A 69 -14.93 4.50 -9.03
N LYS A 70 -16.21 4.89 -9.10
CA LYS A 70 -16.66 6.27 -8.89
C LYS A 70 -16.31 6.74 -7.46
N GLU A 71 -16.67 5.96 -6.45
CA GLU A 71 -16.36 6.25 -5.05
C GLU A 71 -14.85 6.42 -4.80
N ALA A 72 -14.01 5.57 -5.40
CA ALA A 72 -12.56 5.70 -5.31
C ALA A 72 -12.07 7.05 -5.84
N ARG A 73 -12.58 7.46 -7.02
CA ARG A 73 -12.22 8.74 -7.67
C ARG A 73 -12.72 9.95 -6.90
N GLU A 74 -13.81 9.81 -6.15
CA GLU A 74 -14.32 10.82 -5.20
C GLU A 74 -13.47 10.91 -3.91
N GLY A 75 -12.41 10.11 -3.79
CA GLY A 75 -11.53 10.11 -2.62
C GLY A 75 -12.05 9.27 -1.45
N LYS A 76 -13.09 8.45 -1.66
CA LYS A 76 -13.59 7.54 -0.62
C LYS A 76 -12.65 6.34 -0.48
N MET A 77 -12.50 5.88 0.75
CA MET A 77 -11.77 4.64 1.03
C MET A 77 -12.62 3.43 0.58
N VAL A 78 -12.24 2.84 -0.54
CA VAL A 78 -12.94 1.69 -1.13
C VAL A 78 -12.06 0.44 -1.16
N PHE A 79 -12.70 -0.72 -1.08
CA PHE A 79 -12.04 -2.02 -1.07
C PHE A 79 -12.42 -2.85 -2.30
N CYS A 80 -11.43 -3.54 -2.87
CA CYS A 80 -11.62 -4.54 -3.91
C CYS A 80 -12.53 -5.65 -3.38
N GLY A 81 -13.63 -5.94 -4.08
CA GLY A 81 -14.57 -6.99 -3.68
C GLY A 81 -13.97 -8.40 -3.70
N SER A 82 -12.94 -8.62 -4.52
CA SER A 82 -12.36 -9.96 -4.71
C SER A 82 -11.17 -10.23 -3.78
N CYS A 83 -10.22 -9.29 -3.65
CA CYS A 83 -9.02 -9.52 -2.84
C CYS A 83 -8.99 -8.73 -1.52
N GLY A 84 -9.92 -7.80 -1.32
CA GLY A 84 -10.03 -6.99 -0.10
C GLY A 84 -9.03 -5.84 0.02
N ARG A 85 -8.14 -5.61 -0.96
CA ARG A 85 -7.19 -4.49 -0.94
C ARG A 85 -7.89 -3.14 -1.07
N ILE A 86 -7.33 -2.11 -0.41
CA ILE A 86 -7.75 -0.71 -0.61
C ILE A 86 -7.42 -0.33 -2.06
N LEU A 87 -8.36 0.32 -2.76
CA LEU A 87 -8.13 0.77 -4.13
C LEU A 87 -7.73 2.24 -4.15
N CYS A 88 -6.61 2.54 -4.79
CA CYS A 88 -6.16 3.90 -5.04
C CYS A 88 -6.32 4.22 -6.53
N PRO A 89 -7.16 5.21 -6.91
CA PRO A 89 -7.25 5.64 -8.31
C PRO A 89 -5.89 6.17 -8.79
N ALA A 90 -5.59 5.92 -10.07
CA ALA A 90 -4.43 6.50 -10.73
C ALA A 90 -4.57 8.02 -10.89
#